data_AF-A0A2V6WW51-F1
#
_entry.id   AF-A0A2V6WW51-F1
#
_cell.length_a   1.000
_cell.length_b   1.000
_cell.length_c   1.000
_cell.angle_alpha   90.00
_cell.angle_beta   90.00
_cell.angle_gamma   90.00
#
_symmetry.space_group_name_H-M   'P 1'
#
loop_
_entity.id
_entity.type
_entity.pdbx_description
1 polymer ?
#
loop_
_entity_poly.entity_id
_entity_poly.type
_entity_poly.pdbx_seq_one_letter_code
_entity_poly.pdbx_strand_id
1 'polypeptide(L)'
;MLWRFLGISLLTSAFVLLPITGPLPPRAVAQSDWNAVSDVVGRKGELNQAGVYRVGFPRSDLKVSVGGTPIKTGLALGGWAAFRSDDNATVVDGDFALLPSEINPVVTALQSNGLAVTALHNHLVGETPQVMYLHFLGTGDATALARGIRAAIAETATPPPASSAGPTAEVPDWARALQQSFGHSGAIKGGVLSIGVPRPEDIHADGVVLLPSMGMAHAFNFQEIDGGRVATTGDFVLTDDEVNPVLRQLRAGGLGVTAIHNHLLHGMPSLIFMHFWGVGTPGQIGEALRQALAQAKTQHAKTH
;
A
#
# COMPACT_ATOMS: atom_id res chain seq x y z
N MET A 1 -26.14 54.62 -76.60
CA MET A 1 -26.31 53.24 -76.13
C MET A 1 -25.60 53.12 -74.78
N LEU A 2 -26.38 52.92 -73.72
CA LEU A 2 -25.93 52.85 -72.33
C LEU A 2 -25.21 51.53 -72.06
N TRP A 3 -23.97 51.56 -71.54
CA TRP A 3 -23.44 50.46 -70.71
C TRP A 3 -23.20 50.99 -69.29
N ARG A 4 -23.82 50.30 -68.34
CA ARG A 4 -23.84 50.60 -66.89
C ARG A 4 -22.60 50.00 -66.23
N PHE A 5 -21.88 50.79 -65.44
CA PHE A 5 -20.88 50.28 -64.49
C PHE A 5 -21.60 49.75 -63.25
N LEU A 6 -21.42 48.47 -62.93
CA LEU A 6 -21.85 47.87 -61.67
C LEU A 6 -20.70 48.03 -60.66
N GLY A 7 -20.85 48.93 -59.68
CA GLY A 7 -19.92 49.04 -58.55
C GLY A 7 -20.19 47.94 -57.53
N ILE A 8 -19.20 47.09 -57.27
CA ILE A 8 -19.21 46.11 -56.18
C ILE A 8 -18.58 46.81 -54.96
N SER A 9 -19.39 47.14 -53.96
CA SER A 9 -18.89 47.57 -52.64
C SER A 9 -18.47 46.33 -51.83
N LEU A 10 -17.16 46.13 -51.65
CA LEU A 10 -16.62 45.20 -50.65
C LEU A 10 -16.67 45.86 -49.27
N LEU A 11 -17.57 45.38 -48.40
CA LEU A 11 -17.51 45.62 -46.96
C LEU A 11 -16.45 44.69 -46.34
N THR A 12 -15.28 45.22 -46.05
CA THR A 12 -14.27 44.54 -45.23
C THR A 12 -14.63 44.70 -43.75
N SER A 13 -15.24 43.67 -43.15
CA SER A 13 -15.35 43.56 -41.69
C SER A 13 -13.99 43.20 -41.10
N ALA A 14 -13.29 44.17 -40.53
CA ALA A 14 -12.09 43.94 -39.75
C ALA A 14 -12.47 43.31 -38.39
N PHE A 15 -12.28 42.00 -38.25
CA PHE A 15 -12.26 41.36 -36.93
C PHE A 15 -10.95 41.73 -36.24
N VAL A 16 -11.03 42.57 -35.22
CA VAL A 16 -9.93 42.80 -34.28
C VAL A 16 -9.81 41.56 -33.40
N LEU A 17 -8.89 40.65 -33.71
CA LEU A 17 -8.44 39.64 -32.74
C LEU A 17 -7.58 40.36 -31.69
N LEU A 18 -8.16 40.64 -30.53
CA LEU A 18 -7.38 40.98 -29.34
C LEU A 18 -6.64 39.71 -28.88
N PRO A 19 -5.30 39.75 -28.73
CA PRO A 19 -4.58 38.62 -28.14
C PRO A 19 -4.96 38.55 -26.67
N ILE A 20 -5.63 37.47 -26.26
CA ILE A 20 -5.89 37.17 -24.86
C ILE A 20 -4.58 36.66 -24.27
N THR A 21 -3.66 37.57 -23.96
CA THR A 21 -2.45 37.28 -23.17
C THR A 21 -2.77 37.52 -21.70
N GLY A 22 -3.65 36.70 -21.15
CA GLY A 22 -3.82 36.56 -19.70
C GLY A 22 -3.15 35.26 -19.26
N PRO A 23 -2.51 35.19 -18.08
CA PRO A 23 -2.13 33.91 -17.51
C PRO A 23 -3.40 33.05 -17.39
N LEU A 24 -3.36 31.83 -17.94
CA LEU A 24 -4.41 30.85 -17.71
C LEU A 24 -4.57 30.71 -16.18
N PRO A 25 -5.79 30.77 -15.64
CA PRO A 25 -5.99 30.43 -14.24
C PRO A 25 -5.45 29.02 -14.00
N PRO A 26 -4.79 28.75 -12.86
CA PRO A 26 -4.38 27.39 -12.55
C PRO A 26 -5.61 26.49 -12.67
N ARG A 27 -5.49 25.41 -13.46
CA ARG A 27 -6.55 24.42 -13.59
C ARG A 27 -6.77 23.85 -12.20
N ALA A 28 -7.87 24.21 -11.54
CA ALA A 28 -8.26 23.60 -10.29
C ALA A 28 -8.40 22.09 -10.54
N VAL A 29 -7.48 21.31 -10.00
CA VAL A 29 -7.58 19.85 -10.06
C VAL A 29 -8.70 19.50 -9.09
N ALA A 30 -9.77 18.92 -9.63
CA ALA A 30 -10.82 18.38 -8.79
C ALA A 30 -10.19 17.33 -7.88
N GLN A 31 -10.31 17.52 -6.56
CA GLN A 31 -10.01 16.49 -5.57
C GLN A 31 -10.60 15.17 -6.09
N SER A 32 -9.78 14.11 -6.15
CA SER A 32 -10.23 12.85 -6.72
C SER A 32 -11.51 12.38 -6.04
N ASP A 33 -12.48 12.01 -6.85
CA ASP A 33 -13.75 11.47 -6.37
C ASP A 33 -13.54 10.04 -5.87
N TRP A 34 -13.24 9.90 -4.58
CA TRP A 34 -13.04 8.61 -3.95
C TRP A 34 -14.31 7.76 -3.92
N ASN A 35 -15.50 8.35 -4.08
CA ASN A 35 -16.72 7.57 -4.26
C ASN A 35 -16.72 6.91 -5.64
N ALA A 36 -16.35 7.64 -6.69
CA ALA A 36 -16.19 7.05 -8.03
C ALA A 36 -15.13 5.93 -8.04
N VAL A 37 -14.00 6.13 -7.35
CA VAL A 37 -13.00 5.05 -7.17
C VAL A 37 -13.59 3.85 -6.43
N SER A 38 -14.29 4.08 -5.31
CA SER A 38 -14.98 3.03 -4.54
C SER A 38 -15.94 2.22 -5.42
N ASP A 39 -16.77 2.90 -6.21
CA ASP A 39 -17.78 2.30 -7.08
C ASP A 39 -17.14 1.49 -8.20
N VAL A 40 -16.06 2.01 -8.80
CA VAL A 40 -15.31 1.32 -9.84
C VAL A 40 -14.60 0.08 -9.29
N VAL A 41 -13.92 0.16 -8.15
CA VAL A 41 -13.29 -1.02 -7.52
C VAL A 41 -14.35 -2.00 -7.03
N GLY A 42 -15.54 -1.51 -6.70
CA GLY A 42 -16.63 -2.29 -6.10
C GLY A 42 -16.41 -2.55 -4.61
N ARG A 43 -15.56 -1.76 -3.95
CA ARG A 43 -15.22 -1.89 -2.52
C ARG A 43 -14.95 -0.52 -1.92
N LYS A 44 -15.47 -0.28 -0.71
CA LYS A 44 -15.18 0.93 0.05
C LYS A 44 -13.76 0.88 0.61
N GLY A 45 -13.03 1.97 0.44
CA GLY A 45 -11.77 2.26 1.12
C GLY A 45 -11.91 3.24 2.28
N GLU A 46 -10.79 3.50 2.95
CA GLU A 46 -10.65 4.44 4.05
C GLU A 46 -9.73 5.59 3.61
N LEU A 47 -10.18 6.84 3.77
CA LEU A 47 -9.38 8.04 3.52
C LEU A 47 -8.71 8.48 4.82
N ASN A 48 -7.38 8.55 4.85
CA ASN A 48 -6.65 9.03 6.02
C ASN A 48 -6.43 10.55 5.98
N GLN A 49 -5.93 11.11 7.09
CA GLN A 49 -5.66 12.54 7.23
C GLN A 49 -4.57 13.06 6.28
N ALA A 50 -3.70 12.18 5.78
CA ALA A 50 -2.66 12.51 4.81
C ALA A 50 -3.16 12.46 3.35
N GLY A 51 -4.46 12.24 3.13
CA GLY A 51 -5.08 12.23 1.81
C GLY A 51 -4.89 10.93 1.03
N VAL A 52 -4.48 9.83 1.69
CA VAL A 52 -4.38 8.51 1.07
C VAL A 52 -5.69 7.77 1.21
N TYR A 53 -6.29 7.39 0.08
CA TYR A 53 -7.48 6.56 0.02
C TYR A 53 -7.08 5.09 -0.19
N ARG A 54 -7.28 4.25 0.81
CA ARG A 54 -6.81 2.85 0.80
C ARG A 54 -7.97 1.87 0.75
N VAL A 55 -7.97 0.99 -0.24
CA VAL A 55 -8.96 -0.09 -0.42
C VAL A 55 -8.30 -1.44 -0.08
N GLY A 56 -8.98 -2.28 0.68
CA GLY A 56 -8.48 -3.60 1.08
C GLY A 56 -9.15 -4.77 0.35
N PHE A 57 -8.36 -5.82 0.08
CA PHE A 57 -8.74 -7.05 -0.62
C PHE A 57 -8.42 -8.28 0.27
N PRO A 58 -9.11 -8.47 1.41
CA PRO A 58 -8.81 -9.56 2.34
C PRO A 58 -9.13 -10.93 1.70
N ARG A 59 -8.18 -11.86 1.78
CA ARG A 59 -8.31 -13.26 1.32
C ARG A 59 -8.92 -14.15 2.40
N SER A 60 -10.18 -13.88 2.77
CA SER A 60 -10.88 -14.67 3.80
C SER A 60 -11.29 -16.07 3.33
N ASP A 61 -11.22 -16.33 2.03
CA ASP A 61 -11.31 -17.64 1.39
C ASP A 61 -10.14 -18.55 1.80
N LEU A 62 -8.95 -17.98 2.01
CA LEU A 62 -7.75 -18.75 2.33
C LEU A 62 -7.71 -19.16 3.81
N LYS A 63 -7.27 -20.41 4.04
CA LYS A 63 -6.98 -20.99 5.36
C LYS A 63 -5.50 -21.39 5.40
N VAL A 64 -4.64 -20.42 5.70
CA VAL A 64 -3.19 -20.61 5.71
C VAL A 64 -2.70 -20.90 7.11
N SER A 65 -1.70 -21.77 7.21
CA SER A 65 -0.93 -22.01 8.43
C SER A 65 0.57 -21.95 8.16
N VAL A 66 1.35 -21.55 9.15
CA VAL A 66 2.83 -21.55 9.11
C VAL A 66 3.34 -22.42 10.25
N GLY A 67 4.07 -23.49 9.95
CA GLY A 67 4.55 -24.42 10.99
C GLY A 67 3.43 -24.95 11.90
N GLY A 68 2.25 -25.22 11.34
CA GLY A 68 1.07 -25.66 12.08
C GLY A 68 0.28 -24.56 12.82
N THR A 69 0.74 -23.30 12.79
CA THR A 69 0.02 -22.16 13.38
C THR A 69 -0.93 -21.55 12.35
N PRO A 70 -2.26 -21.61 12.54
CA PRO A 70 -3.21 -20.94 11.65
C PRO A 70 -3.08 -19.42 11.73
N ILE A 71 -3.06 -18.74 10.58
CA ILE A 71 -2.98 -17.28 10.53
C ILE A 71 -4.32 -16.65 10.17
N LYS A 72 -4.66 -15.57 10.86
CA LYS A 72 -5.83 -14.73 10.57
C LYS A 72 -5.61 -13.99 9.26
N THR A 73 -6.70 -13.71 8.55
CA THR A 73 -6.63 -12.97 7.28
C THR A 73 -5.91 -11.63 7.42
N GLY A 74 -6.16 -10.89 8.50
CA GLY A 74 -5.50 -9.61 8.75
C GLY A 74 -4.01 -9.71 9.11
N LEU A 75 -3.48 -10.90 9.43
CA LEU A 75 -2.08 -11.04 9.82
C LEU A 75 -1.15 -10.88 8.60
N ALA A 76 -1.51 -11.54 7.49
CA ALA A 76 -0.72 -11.50 6.25
C ALA A 76 -1.52 -11.80 4.98
N LEU A 77 -2.81 -12.16 5.03
CA LEU A 77 -3.56 -12.64 3.85
C LEU A 77 -4.46 -11.53 3.28
N GLY A 78 -3.89 -10.36 3.01
CA GLY A 78 -4.60 -9.26 2.39
C GLY A 78 -3.86 -8.76 1.16
N GLY A 79 -4.61 -8.31 0.16
CA GLY A 79 -4.13 -7.32 -0.80
C GLY A 79 -4.67 -5.93 -0.45
N TRP A 80 -4.11 -4.90 -1.06
CA TRP A 80 -4.61 -3.52 -0.93
C TRP A 80 -4.18 -2.65 -2.12
N ALA A 81 -4.88 -1.53 -2.30
CA ALA A 81 -4.49 -0.46 -3.20
C ALA A 81 -4.63 0.88 -2.47
N ALA A 82 -3.56 1.66 -2.42
CA ALA A 82 -3.52 2.98 -1.80
C ALA A 82 -3.38 4.04 -2.90
N PHE A 83 -4.40 4.88 -3.02
CA PHE A 83 -4.45 5.97 -3.99
C PHE A 83 -4.09 7.27 -3.29
N ARG A 84 -3.32 8.11 -3.98
CA ARG A 84 -3.06 9.49 -3.58
C ARG A 84 -3.07 10.35 -4.84
N SER A 85 -3.68 11.52 -4.75
CA SER A 85 -3.72 12.46 -5.87
C SER A 85 -3.10 13.79 -5.47
N ASP A 86 -2.39 14.39 -6.42
CA ASP A 86 -1.91 15.76 -6.37
C ASP A 86 -2.39 16.55 -7.60
N ASP A 87 -1.82 17.74 -7.80
CA ASP A 87 -2.18 18.63 -8.91
C ASP A 87 -1.77 18.11 -10.31
N ASN A 88 -1.03 17.00 -10.38
CA ASN A 88 -0.56 16.43 -11.64
C ASN A 88 -1.28 15.13 -11.97
N ALA A 89 -1.29 14.17 -11.04
CA ALA A 89 -1.85 12.84 -11.29
C ALA A 89 -2.29 12.13 -10.00
N THR A 90 -2.99 11.02 -10.17
CA THR A 90 -3.17 10.02 -9.10
C THR A 90 -2.07 8.99 -9.21
N VAL A 91 -1.40 8.68 -8.10
CA VAL A 91 -0.59 7.48 -7.93
C VAL A 91 -1.40 6.41 -7.21
N VAL A 92 -1.24 5.15 -7.63
CA VAL A 92 -1.66 3.98 -6.87
C VAL A 92 -0.46 3.08 -6.63
N ASP A 93 -0.28 2.67 -5.38
CA ASP A 93 0.64 1.60 -4.98
C ASP A 93 -0.15 0.52 -4.25
N GLY A 94 0.29 -0.73 -4.32
CA GLY A 94 -0.40 -1.81 -3.66
C GLY A 94 0.20 -3.18 -3.87
N ASP A 95 -0.46 -4.17 -3.26
CA ASP A 95 -0.11 -5.56 -3.41
C ASP A 95 -1.35 -6.46 -3.50
N PHE A 96 -1.13 -7.68 -3.98
CA PHE A 96 -2.07 -8.78 -3.90
C PHE A 96 -1.44 -9.98 -3.22
N ALA A 97 -2.14 -10.57 -2.26
CA ALA A 97 -1.89 -11.93 -1.79
C ALA A 97 -2.55 -12.94 -2.74
N LEU A 98 -1.74 -13.76 -3.42
CA LEU A 98 -2.15 -14.63 -4.53
C LEU A 98 -1.75 -16.09 -4.27
N LEU A 99 -2.62 -17.01 -4.66
CA LEU A 99 -2.22 -18.39 -4.89
C LEU A 99 -1.36 -18.47 -6.15
N PRO A 100 -0.45 -19.47 -6.27
CA PRO A 100 0.41 -19.62 -7.45
C PRO A 100 -0.35 -19.60 -8.79
N SER A 101 -1.55 -20.18 -8.84
CA SER A 101 -2.40 -20.21 -10.03
C SER A 101 -2.97 -18.85 -10.44
N GLU A 102 -3.04 -17.89 -9.52
CA GLU A 102 -3.63 -16.56 -9.74
C GLU A 102 -2.58 -15.54 -10.22
N ILE A 103 -1.27 -15.82 -10.08
CA ILE A 103 -0.19 -14.86 -10.34
C ILE A 103 -0.21 -14.31 -11.77
N ASN A 104 -0.03 -15.17 -12.78
CA ASN A 104 0.11 -14.72 -14.17
C ASN A 104 -1.17 -14.10 -14.76
N PRO A 105 -2.39 -14.61 -14.43
CA PRO A 105 -3.63 -13.90 -14.76
C PRO A 105 -3.66 -12.47 -14.21
N VAL A 106 -3.31 -12.27 -12.93
CA VAL A 106 -3.26 -10.94 -12.31
C VAL A 106 -2.18 -10.04 -12.94
N VAL A 107 -0.98 -10.56 -13.21
CA VAL A 107 0.08 -9.83 -13.94
C VAL A 107 -0.44 -9.32 -15.28
N THR A 108 -1.11 -10.19 -16.04
CA THR A 108 -1.66 -9.85 -17.36
C THR A 108 -2.73 -8.76 -17.23
N ALA A 109 -3.64 -8.88 -16.26
CA ALA A 109 -4.68 -7.89 -16.02
C ALA A 109 -4.11 -6.52 -15.63
N LEU A 110 -3.11 -6.47 -14.75
CA LEU A 110 -2.44 -5.23 -14.35
C LEU A 110 -1.77 -4.55 -15.54
N GLN A 111 -0.92 -5.28 -16.28
CA GLN A 111 -0.18 -4.72 -17.42
C GLN A 111 -1.11 -4.26 -18.55
N SER A 112 -2.17 -5.03 -18.84
CA SER A 112 -3.17 -4.64 -19.86
C SER A 112 -3.93 -3.37 -19.50
N ASN A 113 -3.93 -2.97 -18.23
CA ASN A 113 -4.55 -1.74 -17.73
C ASN A 113 -3.52 -0.66 -17.36
N GLY A 114 -2.26 -0.82 -17.79
CA GLY A 114 -1.22 0.20 -17.60
C GLY A 114 -0.65 0.29 -16.18
N LEU A 115 -0.84 -0.74 -15.34
CA LEU A 115 -0.17 -0.85 -14.05
C LEU A 115 1.13 -1.66 -14.19
N ALA A 116 2.21 -1.13 -13.64
CA ALA A 116 3.49 -1.81 -13.59
C ALA A 116 3.47 -2.84 -12.46
N VAL A 117 3.94 -4.05 -12.74
CA VAL A 117 4.28 -5.04 -11.70
C VAL A 117 5.69 -4.71 -11.21
N THR A 118 5.83 -4.44 -9.92
CA THR A 118 7.09 -3.95 -9.34
C THR A 118 7.85 -5.02 -8.57
N ALA A 119 7.14 -6.02 -8.02
CA ALA A 119 7.75 -7.16 -7.35
C ALA A 119 6.82 -8.38 -7.33
N LEU A 120 7.42 -9.57 -7.24
CA LEU A 120 6.75 -10.84 -6.91
C LEU A 120 7.64 -11.60 -5.92
N HIS A 121 7.13 -11.86 -4.72
CA HIS A 121 7.92 -12.51 -3.66
C HIS A 121 7.00 -13.18 -2.62
N ASN A 122 7.61 -13.81 -1.63
CA ASN A 122 6.93 -14.35 -0.47
C ASN A 122 6.98 -13.35 0.71
N HIS A 123 5.99 -13.40 1.60
CA HIS A 123 6.08 -12.79 2.94
C HIS A 123 6.44 -13.84 4.00
N LEU A 124 5.94 -15.06 3.81
CA LEU A 124 6.08 -16.19 4.72
C LEU A 124 6.97 -17.26 4.09
N VAL A 125 7.49 -18.18 4.92
CA VAL A 125 8.21 -19.38 4.45
C VAL A 125 7.67 -20.58 5.20
N GLY A 126 7.34 -21.64 4.47
CA GLY A 126 6.81 -22.88 5.07
C GLY A 126 5.32 -22.81 5.38
N GLU A 127 4.61 -21.87 4.76
CA GLU A 127 3.17 -21.75 4.83
C GLU A 127 2.44 -22.80 3.97
N THR A 128 1.21 -23.13 4.33
CA THR A 128 0.35 -24.01 3.53
C THR A 128 -1.10 -23.53 3.60
N PRO A 129 -1.79 -23.34 2.45
CA PRO A 129 -1.23 -23.36 1.08
C PRO A 129 -0.20 -22.23 0.87
N GLN A 130 0.63 -22.37 -0.17
CA GLN A 130 1.61 -21.33 -0.55
C GLN A 130 0.88 -20.06 -0.99
N VAL A 131 1.37 -18.90 -0.55
CA VAL A 131 0.86 -17.59 -0.94
C VAL A 131 2.02 -16.69 -1.37
N MET A 132 1.89 -16.09 -2.55
CA MET A 132 2.84 -15.14 -3.11
C MET A 132 2.23 -13.74 -3.10
N TYR A 133 3.08 -12.73 -3.06
CA TYR A 133 2.71 -11.32 -2.97
C TYR A 133 3.23 -10.60 -4.19
N LEU A 134 2.31 -9.96 -4.91
CA LEU A 134 2.59 -9.25 -6.14
C LEU A 134 2.35 -7.76 -5.93
N HIS A 135 3.42 -6.96 -5.98
CA HIS A 135 3.35 -5.51 -5.88
C HIS A 135 3.12 -4.86 -7.23
N PHE A 136 2.41 -3.73 -7.22
CA PHE A 136 2.15 -2.95 -8.40
C PHE A 136 2.17 -1.45 -8.11
N LEU A 137 2.50 -0.67 -9.14
CA LEU A 137 2.47 0.79 -9.13
C LEU A 137 1.77 1.29 -10.40
N GLY A 138 1.06 2.40 -10.30
CA GLY A 138 0.50 3.09 -11.45
C GLY A 138 0.36 4.59 -11.21
N THR A 139 0.38 5.37 -12.28
CA THR A 139 0.11 6.81 -12.24
C THR A 139 -0.82 7.19 -13.39
N GLY A 140 -1.81 8.04 -13.12
CA GLY A 140 -2.78 8.47 -14.13
C GLY A 140 -4.11 8.91 -13.54
N ASP A 141 -5.19 8.70 -14.30
CA ASP A 141 -6.55 8.96 -13.84
C ASP A 141 -6.99 7.95 -12.76
N ALA A 142 -7.51 8.46 -11.64
CA ALA A 142 -7.92 7.63 -10.51
C ALA A 142 -8.91 6.51 -10.88
N THR A 143 -9.89 6.80 -11.75
CA THR A 143 -10.89 5.80 -12.15
C THR A 143 -10.33 4.79 -13.14
N ALA A 144 -9.39 5.17 -14.00
CA ALA A 144 -8.67 4.25 -14.88
C ALA A 144 -7.81 3.27 -14.08
N LEU A 145 -7.06 3.78 -13.10
CA LEU A 145 -6.29 2.96 -12.17
C LEU A 145 -7.23 1.99 -11.42
N ALA A 146 -8.35 2.50 -10.88
CA ALA A 146 -9.36 1.68 -10.22
C ALA A 146 -9.93 0.56 -11.09
N ARG A 147 -10.13 0.80 -12.40
CA ARG A 147 -10.57 -0.25 -13.35
C ARG A 147 -9.52 -1.36 -13.49
N GLY A 148 -8.24 -1.00 -13.56
CA GLY A 148 -7.16 -1.99 -13.58
C GLY A 148 -7.08 -2.82 -12.31
N ILE A 149 -7.25 -2.20 -11.14
CA ILE A 149 -7.34 -2.92 -9.86
C ILE A 149 -8.53 -3.89 -9.83
N ARG A 150 -9.71 -3.45 -10.31
CA ARG A 150 -10.89 -4.33 -10.39
C ARG A 150 -10.66 -5.51 -11.34
N ALA A 151 -10.03 -5.28 -12.49
CA ALA A 151 -9.69 -6.34 -13.43
C ALA A 151 -8.75 -7.37 -12.78
N ALA A 152 -7.72 -6.92 -12.05
CA ALA A 152 -6.83 -7.79 -11.30
C ALA A 152 -7.57 -8.61 -10.22
N ILE A 153 -8.47 -7.99 -9.44
CA ILE A 153 -9.28 -8.70 -8.43
C ILE A 153 -10.13 -9.81 -9.07
N ALA A 154 -10.67 -9.58 -10.27
CA ALA A 154 -11.51 -10.53 -10.98
C ALA A 154 -10.76 -11.82 -11.39
N GLU A 155 -9.42 -11.77 -11.46
CA GLU A 155 -8.55 -12.92 -11.74
C GLU A 155 -8.19 -13.71 -10.46
N THR A 156 -8.84 -13.41 -9.33
CA THR A 156 -8.60 -14.07 -8.05
C THR A 156 -9.89 -14.60 -7.43
N ALA A 157 -9.76 -15.49 -6.46
CA ALA A 157 -10.87 -15.93 -5.62
C ALA A 157 -11.21 -14.95 -4.47
N THR A 158 -10.69 -13.70 -4.49
CA THR A 158 -10.91 -12.73 -3.41
C THR A 158 -12.41 -12.52 -3.16
N PRO A 159 -12.91 -12.84 -1.95
CA PRO A 159 -14.33 -12.74 -1.65
C PRO A 159 -14.90 -11.33 -1.82
N PRO A 160 -16.20 -11.18 -2.14
CA PRO A 160 -16.85 -9.87 -2.21
C PRO A 160 -16.68 -9.11 -0.88
N PRO A 161 -16.77 -7.76 -0.90
CA PRO A 161 -16.60 -6.96 0.31
C PRO A 161 -17.62 -7.39 1.37
N ALA A 162 -17.12 -7.78 2.54
CA ALA A 162 -17.93 -8.01 3.71
C ALA A 162 -18.09 -6.71 4.51
N SER A 163 -19.17 -6.60 5.28
CA SER A 163 -19.34 -5.52 6.25
C SER A 163 -18.14 -5.48 7.19
N SER A 164 -17.52 -4.30 7.33
CA SER A 164 -16.39 -4.13 8.24
C SER A 164 -16.82 -4.47 9.67
N ALA A 165 -16.03 -5.29 10.36
CA ALA A 165 -16.17 -5.44 11.80
C ALA A 165 -16.04 -4.05 12.46
N GLY A 166 -16.92 -3.74 13.41
CA GLY A 166 -16.86 -2.50 14.18
C GLY A 166 -15.55 -2.37 14.97
N PRO A 167 -15.24 -1.18 15.49
CA PRO A 167 -14.05 -0.97 16.30
C PRO A 167 -14.01 -1.95 17.48
N THR A 168 -12.82 -2.48 17.76
CA THR A 168 -12.60 -3.33 18.94
C THR A 168 -12.71 -2.43 20.18
N ALA A 169 -13.64 -2.73 21.08
CA ALA A 169 -14.01 -1.83 22.19
C ALA A 169 -12.89 -1.67 23.24
N GLU A 170 -11.98 -2.64 23.36
CA GLU A 170 -10.87 -2.59 24.30
C GLU A 170 -9.61 -3.28 23.76
N VAL A 171 -8.43 -2.74 24.07
CA VAL A 171 -7.13 -3.33 23.71
C VAL A 171 -6.84 -4.53 24.64
N PRO A 172 -6.71 -5.76 24.10
CA PRO A 172 -6.43 -6.97 24.89
C PRO A 172 -5.10 -6.90 25.64
N ASP A 173 -4.98 -7.65 26.74
CA ASP A 173 -3.79 -7.65 27.59
C ASP A 173 -2.51 -8.07 26.86
N TRP A 174 -2.59 -9.08 25.99
CA TRP A 174 -1.43 -9.49 25.18
C TRP A 174 -0.95 -8.35 24.28
N ALA A 175 -1.87 -7.58 23.70
CA ALA A 175 -1.56 -6.47 22.81
C ALA A 175 -0.99 -5.29 23.60
N ARG A 176 -1.50 -5.05 24.81
CA ARG A 176 -0.97 -4.04 25.73
C ARG A 176 0.46 -4.37 26.15
N ALA A 177 0.71 -5.62 26.58
CA ALA A 177 2.04 -6.10 26.95
C ALA A 177 3.03 -6.03 25.77
N LEU A 178 2.59 -6.41 24.57
CA LEU A 178 3.41 -6.30 23.36
C LEU A 178 3.79 -4.86 23.05
N GLN A 179 2.81 -3.95 23.00
CA GLN A 179 3.05 -2.54 22.69
C GLN A 179 3.97 -1.88 23.73
N GLN A 180 3.79 -2.21 25.02
CA GLN A 180 4.66 -1.73 26.08
C GLN A 180 6.11 -2.21 25.90
N SER A 181 6.31 -3.48 25.55
CA SER A 181 7.65 -4.02 25.32
C SER A 181 8.28 -3.54 24.01
N PHE A 182 7.47 -3.32 22.98
CA PHE A 182 7.94 -2.84 21.68
C PHE A 182 8.22 -1.33 21.70
N GLY A 183 7.48 -0.58 22.49
CA GLY A 183 7.55 0.89 22.56
C GLY A 183 6.73 1.61 21.49
N HIS A 184 5.88 0.88 20.75
CA HIS A 184 5.01 1.42 19.71
C HIS A 184 3.58 0.92 19.88
N SER A 185 2.60 1.80 19.62
CA SER A 185 1.18 1.48 19.64
C SER A 185 0.64 1.30 18.22
N GLY A 186 -0.48 0.58 18.11
CA GLY A 186 -1.11 0.28 16.82
C GLY A 186 -2.63 0.16 16.88
N ALA A 187 -3.21 -0.22 15.75
CA ALA A 187 -4.65 -0.44 15.61
C ALA A 187 -4.98 -1.93 15.67
N ILE A 188 -6.12 -2.29 16.26
CA ILE A 188 -6.61 -3.67 16.31
C ILE A 188 -7.87 -3.82 15.47
N LYS A 189 -7.81 -4.72 14.48
CA LYS A 189 -8.94 -5.07 13.61
C LYS A 189 -8.99 -6.58 13.39
N GLY A 190 -10.15 -7.20 13.60
CA GLY A 190 -10.30 -8.65 13.40
C GLY A 190 -9.41 -9.53 14.29
N GLY A 191 -9.00 -9.02 15.45
CA GLY A 191 -8.08 -9.72 16.36
C GLY A 191 -6.62 -9.73 15.90
N VAL A 192 -6.24 -8.81 15.00
CA VAL A 192 -4.85 -8.54 14.61
C VAL A 192 -4.48 -7.14 15.03
N LEU A 193 -3.36 -6.99 15.72
CA LEU A 193 -2.72 -5.71 16.01
C LEU A 193 -1.77 -5.37 14.86
N SER A 194 -1.91 -4.18 14.29
CA SER A 194 -1.04 -3.65 13.24
C SER A 194 -0.35 -2.38 13.71
N ILE A 195 0.97 -2.34 13.61
CA ILE A 195 1.83 -1.20 13.97
C ILE A 195 2.61 -0.79 12.73
N GLY A 196 2.57 0.49 12.38
CA GLY A 196 3.39 1.08 11.34
C GLY A 196 4.37 2.08 11.94
N VAL A 197 5.65 1.99 11.58
CA VAL A 197 6.68 2.95 12.00
C VAL A 197 7.27 3.60 10.73
N PRO A 198 6.97 4.88 10.47
CA PRO A 198 7.50 5.57 9.30
C PRO A 198 9.02 5.71 9.33
N ARG A 199 9.63 5.70 8.14
CA ARG A 199 10.99 6.19 7.94
C ARG A 199 11.02 7.73 7.98
N PRO A 200 12.18 8.35 8.29
CA PRO A 200 12.29 9.81 8.34
C PRO A 200 12.46 10.48 6.97
N GLU A 201 12.93 9.74 5.96
CA GLU A 201 13.17 10.26 4.62
C GLU A 201 11.91 10.25 3.74
N ASP A 202 11.84 11.17 2.78
CA ASP A 202 10.88 11.07 1.69
C ASP A 202 11.26 9.90 0.77
N ILE A 203 10.26 9.11 0.39
CA ILE A 203 10.42 7.94 -0.46
C ILE A 203 9.75 8.20 -1.79
N HIS A 204 10.49 7.97 -2.87
CA HIS A 204 10.04 8.17 -4.23
C HIS A 204 10.08 6.85 -5.01
N ALA A 205 9.15 6.68 -5.94
CA ALA A 205 9.21 5.68 -7.00
C ALA A 205 8.75 6.36 -8.29
N ASP A 206 9.43 6.15 -9.42
CA ASP A 206 9.07 6.77 -10.71
C ASP A 206 8.80 8.29 -10.65
N GLY A 207 9.54 9.00 -9.79
CA GLY A 207 9.42 10.45 -9.61
C GLY A 207 8.26 10.92 -8.74
N VAL A 208 7.40 10.02 -8.24
CA VAL A 208 6.29 10.36 -7.32
C VAL A 208 6.64 10.05 -5.87
N VAL A 209 6.18 10.89 -4.94
CA VAL A 209 6.37 10.68 -3.50
C VAL A 209 5.36 9.68 -2.96
N LEU A 210 5.84 8.57 -2.40
CA LEU A 210 5.05 7.56 -1.72
C LEU A 210 5.01 7.84 -0.21
N LEU A 211 3.80 7.95 0.34
CA LEU A 211 3.61 8.22 1.77
C LEU A 211 3.73 6.95 2.63
N PRO A 212 4.03 7.06 3.93
CA PRO A 212 4.14 5.89 4.82
C PRO A 212 2.93 4.93 4.77
N SER A 213 1.71 5.46 4.63
CA SER A 213 0.48 4.65 4.53
C SER A 213 0.28 3.95 3.18
N MET A 214 1.17 4.19 2.22
CA MET A 214 1.26 3.51 0.93
C MET A 214 2.34 2.41 0.99
N GLY A 215 2.45 1.69 2.12
CA GLY A 215 3.40 0.57 2.26
C GLY A 215 4.86 0.97 2.55
N MET A 216 5.14 2.25 2.80
CA MET A 216 6.50 2.77 2.97
C MET A 216 6.96 2.91 4.43
N ALA A 217 6.17 2.41 5.38
CA ALA A 217 6.53 2.29 6.79
C ALA A 217 7.03 0.87 7.09
N HIS A 218 7.88 0.72 8.11
CA HIS A 218 8.07 -0.60 8.73
C HIS A 218 6.71 -1.07 9.24
N ALA A 219 6.26 -2.25 8.83
CA ALA A 219 4.95 -2.77 9.22
C ALA A 219 5.10 -4.03 10.07
N PHE A 220 4.32 -4.11 11.15
CA PHE A 220 4.34 -5.22 12.09
C PHE A 220 2.92 -5.64 12.40
N ASN A 221 2.62 -6.92 12.20
CA ASN A 221 1.32 -7.52 12.49
C ASN A 221 1.45 -8.63 13.54
N PHE A 222 0.47 -8.70 14.42
CA PHE A 222 0.46 -9.64 15.54
C PHE A 222 -0.92 -10.25 15.72
N GLN A 223 -0.97 -11.54 16.00
CA GLN A 223 -2.17 -12.19 16.51
C GLN A 223 -1.83 -13.02 17.73
N GLU A 224 -2.77 -13.12 18.65
CA GLU A 224 -2.71 -14.10 19.73
C GLU A 224 -2.84 -15.52 19.18
N ILE A 225 -2.12 -16.44 19.83
CA ILE A 225 -2.21 -17.90 19.65
C ILE A 225 -2.23 -18.57 21.03
N ASP A 226 -2.44 -19.89 21.05
CA ASP A 226 -2.53 -20.65 22.30
C ASP A 226 -1.30 -20.53 23.20
N GLY A 227 -1.55 -20.59 24.50
CA GLY A 227 -0.52 -20.58 25.55
C GLY A 227 -0.01 -19.18 25.90
N GLY A 228 -0.81 -18.12 25.69
CA GLY A 228 -0.42 -16.74 25.99
C GLY A 228 0.72 -16.23 25.10
N ARG A 229 0.81 -16.76 23.87
CA ARG A 229 1.83 -16.41 22.89
C ARG A 229 1.20 -15.60 21.77
N VAL A 230 2.05 -14.98 20.97
CA VAL A 230 1.66 -14.28 19.75
C VAL A 230 2.47 -14.82 18.58
N ALA A 231 1.82 -14.87 17.42
CA ALA A 231 2.49 -15.00 16.13
C ALA A 231 2.67 -13.60 15.53
N THR A 232 3.82 -13.34 14.92
CA THR A 232 4.15 -12.05 14.31
C THR A 232 4.78 -12.23 12.94
N THR A 233 4.48 -11.26 12.07
CA THR A 233 5.11 -11.07 10.76
C THR A 233 4.97 -9.62 10.35
N GLY A 234 5.58 -9.26 9.24
CA GLY A 234 5.66 -7.89 8.76
C GLY A 234 6.91 -7.73 7.92
N ASP A 235 7.31 -6.48 7.75
CA ASP A 235 8.48 -6.11 6.99
C ASP A 235 9.18 -4.87 7.55
N PHE A 236 10.50 -4.88 7.39
CA PHE A 236 11.31 -3.69 7.57
C PHE A 236 11.61 -3.07 6.22
N VAL A 237 11.43 -1.75 6.10
CA VAL A 237 11.87 -0.94 4.97
C VAL A 237 13.26 -0.40 5.27
N LEU A 238 14.29 -0.86 4.59
CA LEU A 238 15.70 -0.66 4.97
C LEU A 238 16.53 -0.04 3.83
N THR A 239 17.54 0.72 4.18
CA THR A 239 18.69 0.97 3.30
C THR A 239 19.62 -0.23 3.29
N ASP A 240 20.54 -0.28 2.33
CA ASP A 240 21.56 -1.33 2.20
C ASP A 240 22.39 -1.54 3.47
N ASP A 241 22.80 -0.44 4.12
CA ASP A 241 23.57 -0.47 5.37
C ASP A 241 22.79 -1.02 6.57
N GLU A 242 21.46 -0.97 6.54
CA GLU A 242 20.59 -1.37 7.66
C GLU A 242 20.20 -2.86 7.60
N VAL A 243 20.27 -3.51 6.44
CA VAL A 243 19.84 -4.91 6.22
C VAL A 243 20.47 -5.87 7.22
N ASN A 244 21.81 -5.97 7.22
CA ASN A 244 22.50 -6.95 8.06
C ASN A 244 22.41 -6.64 9.57
N PRO A 245 22.52 -5.38 10.03
CA PRO A 245 22.24 -5.00 11.41
C PRO A 245 20.87 -5.46 11.91
N VAL A 246 19.79 -5.19 11.16
CA VAL A 246 18.43 -5.59 11.51
C VAL A 246 18.28 -7.11 11.52
N LEU A 247 18.79 -7.79 10.47
CA LEU A 247 18.75 -9.25 10.39
C LEU A 247 19.37 -9.93 11.60
N ARG A 248 20.55 -9.46 12.04
CA ARG A 248 21.23 -10.02 13.22
C ARG A 248 20.37 -9.92 14.47
N GLN A 249 19.69 -8.79 14.68
CA GLN A 249 18.81 -8.60 15.84
C GLN A 249 17.56 -9.48 15.75
N LEU A 250 16.95 -9.59 14.56
CA LEU A 250 15.83 -10.52 14.36
C LEU A 250 16.23 -11.96 14.71
N ARG A 251 17.37 -12.42 14.20
CA ARG A 251 17.88 -13.77 14.48
C ARG A 251 18.23 -13.98 15.96
N ALA A 252 18.83 -12.99 16.61
CA ALA A 252 19.14 -13.04 18.04
C ALA A 252 17.87 -13.11 18.91
N GLY A 253 16.80 -12.43 18.49
CA GLY A 253 15.48 -12.47 19.10
C GLY A 253 14.62 -13.69 18.75
N GLY A 254 15.16 -14.66 17.98
CA GLY A 254 14.44 -15.86 17.57
C GLY A 254 13.41 -15.66 16.45
N LEU A 255 13.43 -14.51 15.77
CA LEU A 255 12.60 -14.22 14.60
C LEU A 255 13.31 -14.67 13.32
N GLY A 256 12.62 -15.43 12.48
CA GLY A 256 13.15 -15.93 11.22
C GLY A 256 12.93 -14.93 10.09
N VAL A 257 13.99 -14.56 9.37
CA VAL A 257 13.87 -13.82 8.10
C VAL A 257 13.27 -14.75 7.03
N THR A 258 12.27 -14.26 6.32
CA THR A 258 11.52 -15.01 5.31
C THR A 258 11.80 -14.53 3.88
N ALA A 259 12.11 -13.25 3.69
CA ALA A 259 12.49 -12.68 2.40
C ALA A 259 13.33 -11.41 2.57
N ILE A 260 14.18 -11.11 1.58
CA ILE A 260 14.91 -9.85 1.41
C ILE A 260 14.85 -9.48 -0.07
N HIS A 261 14.18 -8.38 -0.42
CA HIS A 261 13.92 -7.98 -1.81
C HIS A 261 13.58 -6.48 -1.89
N ASN A 262 13.15 -5.99 -3.04
CA ASN A 262 12.62 -4.63 -3.22
C ASN A 262 11.14 -4.67 -3.59
N HIS A 263 10.33 -3.70 -3.16
CA HIS A 263 8.94 -3.52 -3.62
C HIS A 263 8.83 -2.53 -4.80
N LEU A 264 9.84 -1.67 -4.97
CA LEU A 264 9.79 -0.54 -5.90
C LEU A 264 10.74 -0.75 -7.07
N LEU A 265 10.31 -0.29 -8.25
CA LEU A 265 11.21 0.00 -9.36
C LEU A 265 11.66 1.46 -9.25
N HIS A 266 12.92 1.74 -9.56
CA HIS A 266 13.50 3.10 -9.54
C HIS A 266 13.27 3.87 -8.22
N GLY A 267 13.24 3.14 -7.10
CA GLY A 267 13.02 3.72 -5.78
C GLY A 267 14.17 4.64 -5.34
N MET A 268 13.83 5.79 -4.75
CA MET A 268 14.80 6.68 -4.09
C MET A 268 14.34 7.05 -2.68
N PRO A 269 15.17 6.86 -1.64
CA PRO A 269 16.44 6.14 -1.67
C PRO A 269 16.26 4.68 -2.12
N SER A 270 17.35 3.99 -2.46
CA SER A 270 17.29 2.55 -2.73
C SER A 270 16.88 1.83 -1.44
N LEU A 271 15.72 1.18 -1.47
CA LEU A 271 15.16 0.49 -0.31
C LEU A 271 15.09 -1.02 -0.55
N ILE A 272 15.40 -1.75 0.51
CA ILE A 272 15.35 -3.20 0.63
C ILE A 272 14.32 -3.53 1.72
N PHE A 273 13.37 -4.37 1.38
CA PHE A 273 12.31 -4.85 2.24
C PHE A 273 12.71 -6.21 2.80
N MET A 274 12.62 -6.37 4.12
CA MET A 274 12.95 -7.60 4.82
C MET A 274 11.74 -8.13 5.58
N HIS A 275 11.22 -9.27 5.15
CA HIS A 275 10.13 -9.94 5.84
C HIS A 275 10.65 -10.89 6.91
N PHE A 276 9.81 -11.11 7.93
CA PHE A 276 10.12 -12.04 9.00
C PHE A 276 8.88 -12.78 9.50
N TRP A 277 9.10 -13.87 10.23
CA TRP A 277 8.10 -14.64 10.94
C TRP A 277 8.61 -15.03 12.33
N GLY A 278 7.75 -15.05 13.32
CA GLY A 278 8.09 -15.59 14.63
C GLY A 278 6.91 -15.84 15.55
N VAL A 279 7.16 -16.63 16.59
CA VAL A 279 6.20 -16.96 17.64
C VAL A 279 6.90 -16.84 19.00
N GLY A 280 6.27 -16.21 19.96
CA GLY A 280 6.84 -16.02 21.30
C GLY A 280 5.84 -15.40 22.27
N THR A 281 6.26 -15.14 23.51
CA THR A 281 5.43 -14.33 24.41
C THR A 281 5.38 -12.87 23.94
N PRO A 282 4.32 -12.10 24.27
CA PRO A 282 4.22 -10.68 23.90
C PRO A 282 5.46 -9.85 24.24
N GLY A 283 6.05 -10.06 25.41
CA GLY A 283 7.26 -9.36 25.85
C GLY A 283 8.51 -9.76 25.06
N GLN A 284 8.71 -11.06 24.78
CA GLN A 284 9.85 -11.51 23.97
C GLN A 284 9.79 -10.95 22.55
N ILE A 285 8.61 -10.99 21.93
CA ILE A 285 8.40 -10.49 20.58
C ILE A 285 8.57 -8.97 20.53
N GLY A 286 7.96 -8.24 21.47
CA GLY A 286 8.10 -6.78 21.54
C GLY A 286 9.55 -6.35 21.72
N GLU A 287 10.28 -6.99 22.62
CA GLU A 287 11.70 -6.70 22.85
C GLU A 287 12.58 -7.01 21.62
N ALA A 288 12.39 -8.16 20.97
CA ALA A 288 13.14 -8.52 19.77
C ALA A 288 12.93 -7.50 18.64
N LEU A 289 11.68 -7.09 18.40
CA LEU A 289 11.36 -6.08 17.38
C LEU A 289 11.88 -4.70 17.76
N ARG A 290 11.86 -4.33 19.05
CA ARG A 290 12.43 -3.06 19.53
C ARG A 290 13.94 -3.00 19.25
N GLN A 291 14.66 -4.08 19.55
CA GLN A 291 16.10 -4.17 19.28
C GLN A 291 16.42 -4.14 17.79
N ALA A 292 15.62 -4.83 16.97
CA ALA A 292 15.76 -4.82 15.52
C ALA A 292 15.47 -3.44 14.92
N LEU A 293 14.37 -2.79 15.32
CA LEU A 293 13.98 -1.46 14.85
C LEU A 293 14.99 -0.39 15.25
N ALA A 294 15.67 -0.53 16.39
CA ALA A 294 16.76 0.36 16.80
C ALA A 294 17.98 0.33 15.85
N GLN A 295 18.06 -0.66 14.94
CA GLN A 295 19.08 -0.73 13.89
C GLN A 295 18.62 -0.12 12.56
N ALA A 296 17.40 0.42 12.50
CA ALA A 296 16.84 1.09 11.33
C ALA A 296 16.48 2.54 11.66
N LYS A 297 16.54 3.40 10.64
CA LYS A 297 16.07 4.78 10.75
C LYS A 297 14.55 4.81 10.88
N THR A 298 14.08 5.53 11.89
CA THR A 298 12.66 5.76 12.13
C THR A 298 12.39 7.26 12.28
N GLN A 299 11.20 7.69 11.90
CA GLN A 299 10.72 9.01 12.28
C GLN A 299 10.37 8.97 13.77
N HIS A 300 11.15 9.66 14.59
CA HIS A 300 10.77 9.85 15.99
C HIS A 300 9.45 10.64 16.04
N ALA A 301 8.50 10.17 16.87
CA ALA A 301 7.33 10.96 17.18
C ALA A 301 7.80 12.33 17.70
N LYS A 302 7.32 13.43 17.10
CA LYS A 302 7.54 14.75 17.67
C LYS A 302 6.93 14.72 19.08
N THR A 303 7.77 14.71 20.10
CA THR A 303 7.34 14.99 21.47
C THR A 303 6.85 16.43 21.47
N HIS A 304 5.53 16.61 21.48
CA HIS A 304 4.88 17.88 21.76
C HIS A 304 4.98 18.19 23.25
#